data_AF-A7RK06-F1
#
_entry.id   AF-A7RK06-F1
#
_cell.length_a   1.000
_cell.length_b   1.000
_cell.length_c   1.000
_cell.angle_alpha   90.00
_cell.angle_beta   90.00
_cell.angle_gamma   90.00
#
_symmetry.space_group_name_H-M   'P 1'
#
loop_
_entity.id
_entity.type
_entity.pdbx_description
1 polymer ?
#
loop_
_entity_poly.entity_id
_entity_poly.type
_entity_poly.pdbx_seq_one_letter_code
_entity_poly.pdbx_strand_id
1 'polypeptide(L)'
;SARFAGTRFLKRGTNEEGFVANEVETEQIVHDASVLSFHSGRFTSYVQIRGSVPTFWSQVKGLLSPSSFAVDRADPYCNAAAQHVNRLLGRFGAPLVILNLVKVCRQSIVLIS
;
A
#
# COMPACT_ATOMS: atom_id res chain seq x y z
N SER A 1 -1.05 -5.22 -8.40
CA SER A 1 0.18 -5.84 -8.93
C SER A 1 0.12 -7.36 -8.83
N ALA A 2 0.50 -8.08 -9.89
CA ALA A 2 0.58 -9.54 -9.89
C ALA A 2 1.90 -10.09 -9.30
N ARG A 3 2.92 -9.23 -9.11
CA ARG A 3 4.30 -9.64 -8.79
C ARG A 3 4.46 -10.31 -7.42
N PHE A 4 3.66 -9.89 -6.44
CA PHE A 4 3.54 -10.58 -5.16
C PHE A 4 2.07 -10.91 -4.86
N ALA A 5 1.37 -11.42 -5.87
CA ALA A 5 -0.01 -11.87 -5.74
C ALA A 5 -0.10 -13.18 -4.96
N GLY A 6 -1.21 -13.33 -4.25
CA GLY A 6 -1.61 -14.52 -3.52
C GLY A 6 -3.05 -14.33 -3.06
N THR A 7 -3.68 -15.41 -2.62
CA THR A 7 -5.03 -15.36 -2.07
C THR A 7 -5.08 -14.33 -0.94
N ARG A 8 -6.04 -13.39 -1.06
CA ARG A 8 -6.41 -12.46 0.01
C ARG A 8 -6.59 -13.33 1.27
N PHE A 9 -5.94 -12.97 2.38
CA PHE A 9 -5.83 -13.73 3.64
C PHE A 9 -4.69 -14.74 3.80
N LEU A 10 -3.96 -15.12 2.74
CA LEU A 10 -2.83 -16.07 2.83
C LEU A 10 -1.49 -15.41 2.53
N LYS A 11 -1.47 -14.31 1.77
CA LYS A 11 -0.24 -13.60 1.42
C LYS A 11 -0.24 -12.16 1.92
N ARG A 12 0.78 -11.83 2.73
CA ARG A 12 1.00 -10.53 3.35
C ARG A 12 2.48 -10.18 3.30
N GLY A 13 2.80 -8.94 3.67
CA GLY A 13 4.18 -8.44 3.67
C GLY A 13 4.73 -8.14 2.29
N THR A 14 6.04 -8.29 2.16
CA THR A 14 6.83 -8.02 0.96
C THR A 14 7.71 -9.21 0.59
N ASN A 15 8.14 -9.30 -0.67
CA ASN A 15 9.24 -10.18 -1.08
C ASN A 15 10.61 -9.48 -0.96
N GLU A 16 11.68 -10.21 -1.28
CA GLU A 16 13.07 -9.73 -1.23
C GLU A 16 13.38 -8.59 -2.21
N GLU A 17 12.52 -8.40 -3.22
CA GLU A 17 12.63 -7.37 -4.25
C GLU A 17 11.79 -6.12 -3.93
N GLY A 18 11.16 -6.06 -2.75
CA GLY A 18 10.34 -4.91 -2.32
C GLY A 18 8.93 -4.84 -2.94
N PHE A 19 8.43 -5.92 -3.53
CA PHE A 19 7.04 -6.03 -3.98
C PHE A 19 6.12 -6.43 -2.83
N VAL A 20 5.19 -5.53 -2.48
CA VAL A 20 4.22 -5.77 -1.42
C VAL A 20 3.03 -6.58 -1.92
N ALA A 21 2.46 -7.38 -1.01
CA ALA A 21 1.29 -8.17 -1.31
C ALA A 21 0.08 -7.26 -1.39
N ASN A 22 -0.92 -7.64 -2.19
CA ASN A 22 -2.20 -6.94 -2.29
C ASN A 22 -2.04 -5.45 -2.69
N GLU A 23 -1.00 -5.11 -3.47
CA GLU A 23 -0.84 -3.77 -4.05
C GLU A 23 -1.94 -3.51 -5.08
N VAL A 24 -2.73 -2.45 -4.84
CA VAL A 24 -3.82 -1.98 -5.67
C VAL A 24 -3.62 -0.49 -5.92
N GLU A 25 -3.77 -0.11 -7.18
CA GLU A 25 -3.79 1.28 -7.64
C GLU A 25 -5.24 1.59 -8.00
N THR A 26 -5.75 2.71 -7.51
CA THR A 26 -7.10 3.19 -7.78
C THR A 26 -6.98 4.57 -8.38
N GLU A 27 -7.48 4.71 -9.60
CA GLU A 27 -7.49 5.96 -10.35
C GLU A 27 -8.92 6.48 -10.45
N GLN A 28 -9.11 7.74 -10.07
CA GLN A 28 -10.34 8.48 -10.29
C GLN A 28 -10.13 9.44 -11.45
N ILE A 29 -10.88 9.25 -12.52
CA ILE A 29 -10.89 10.14 -13.68
C ILE A 29 -12.19 10.95 -13.65
N VAL A 30 -12.08 12.26 -13.79
CA VAL A 30 -13.21 13.19 -13.84
C VAL A 30 -13.15 13.97 -15.14
N HIS A 31 -14.29 14.07 -15.81
CA HIS A 31 -14.48 14.92 -16.97
C HIS A 31 -15.43 16.08 -16.59
N ASP A 32 -14.97 17.30 -16.79
CA ASP A 32 -15.75 18.51 -16.61
C ASP A 32 -16.61 18.77 -17.85
N ALA A 33 -17.91 18.48 -17.73
CA ALA A 33 -18.90 18.68 -18.78
C ALA A 33 -19.52 20.08 -18.79
N SER A 34 -18.93 21.07 -18.10
CA SER A 34 -19.38 22.47 -18.15
C SER A 34 -19.29 23.08 -19.55
N VAL A 35 -18.49 22.49 -20.44
CA VAL A 35 -18.42 22.83 -21.86
C VAL A 35 -18.99 21.67 -22.68
N LEU A 36 -19.87 21.98 -23.64
CA LEU A 36 -20.54 20.99 -24.52
C LEU A 36 -19.58 20.32 -25.54
N SER A 37 -18.31 20.73 -25.56
CA SER A 37 -17.27 20.19 -26.45
C SER A 37 -16.38 19.22 -25.69
N PHE A 38 -16.33 17.96 -26.15
CA PHE A 38 -15.41 16.95 -25.62
C PHE A 38 -13.93 17.33 -25.79
N HIS A 39 -13.60 18.09 -26.84
CA HIS A 39 -12.23 18.55 -27.11
C HIS A 39 -11.81 19.75 -26.25
N SER A 40 -12.79 20.43 -25.66
CA SER A 40 -12.56 21.63 -24.83
C SER A 40 -12.89 21.39 -23.36
N GLY A 41 -13.47 20.22 -23.04
CA GLY A 41 -13.72 19.76 -21.69
C GLY A 41 -12.41 19.44 -20.97
N ARG A 42 -12.39 19.66 -19.66
CA ARG A 42 -11.23 19.40 -18.83
C ARG A 42 -11.30 17.98 -18.26
N PHE A 43 -10.20 17.25 -18.35
CA PHE A 43 -10.05 15.96 -17.69
C PHE A 43 -9.06 16.09 -16.54
N THR A 44 -9.37 15.44 -15.43
CA THR A 44 -8.46 15.32 -14.28
C THR A 44 -8.38 13.87 -13.84
N SER A 45 -7.19 13.45 -13.41
CA SER A 45 -6.97 12.14 -12.81
C SER A 45 -6.39 12.28 -11.40
N TYR A 46 -6.80 11.42 -10.49
CA TYR A 46 -6.25 11.30 -9.15
C TYR A 46 -6.02 9.83 -8.80
N VAL A 47 -4.78 9.49 -8.44
CA VAL A 47 -4.36 8.11 -8.17
C VAL A 47 -4.07 7.92 -6.70
N GLN A 48 -4.59 6.83 -6.12
CA GLN A 48 -4.27 6.37 -4.77
C GLN A 48 -3.77 4.93 -4.81
N ILE A 49 -2.86 4.61 -3.89
CA ILE A 49 -2.25 3.28 -3.79
C ILE A 49 -2.54 2.70 -2.41
N ARG A 50 -2.89 1.42 -2.40
CA ARG A 50 -3.05 0.63 -1.19
C ARG A 50 -2.26 -0.66 -1.32
N GLY A 51 -1.53 -1.05 -0.28
CA GLY A 51 -0.77 -2.30 -0.26
C GLY A 51 -0.63 -2.87 1.14
N SER A 52 0.00 -4.04 1.23
CA SER A 52 0.48 -4.56 2.52
C SER A 52 1.65 -3.71 3.02
N VAL A 53 1.83 -3.68 4.35
CA VAL A 53 3.01 -3.04 4.96
C VAL A 53 4.28 -3.72 4.42
N PRO A 54 5.30 -2.96 3.98
CA PRO A 54 6.49 -3.49 3.29
C PRO A 54 7.50 -4.09 4.28
N THR A 55 7.06 -5.08 5.04
CA THR A 55 7.86 -5.85 6.00
C THR A 55 7.62 -7.35 5.77
N PHE A 56 8.52 -8.20 6.27
CA PHE A 56 8.35 -9.65 6.18
C PHE A 56 7.46 -10.13 7.34
N TRP A 57 6.16 -10.29 7.08
CA TRP A 57 5.21 -10.70 8.12
C TRP A 57 4.08 -11.57 7.57
N SER A 58 3.62 -12.45 8.45
CA SER A 58 2.49 -13.32 8.23
C SER A 58 1.42 -13.11 9.30
N GLN A 59 0.19 -13.45 8.96
CA GLN A 59 -0.92 -13.47 9.90
C GLN A 59 -1.18 -14.92 10.28
N VAL A 60 -0.88 -15.28 11.52
CA VAL A 60 -1.12 -16.61 12.04
C VAL A 60 -2.59 -16.71 12.45
N LYS A 61 -3.34 -17.59 11.78
CA LYS A 61 -4.74 -17.87 12.13
C LYS A 61 -4.78 -18.95 13.20
N GLY A 62 -5.18 -18.58 14.41
CA GLY A 62 -5.54 -19.54 15.44
C GLY A 62 -6.91 -20.17 15.11
N LEU A 63 -7.08 -21.45 15.41
CA LEU A 63 -8.36 -22.14 15.21
C LEU A 63 -9.44 -21.62 16.18
N LEU A 64 -9.03 -21.22 17.39
CA LEU A 64 -9.90 -20.75 18.48
C LEU A 64 -9.45 -19.40 19.07
N SER A 65 -8.34 -18.83 18.61
CA SER A 65 -7.76 -17.58 19.12
C SER A 65 -7.75 -16.48 18.07
N PRO A 66 -7.80 -15.19 18.49
CA PRO A 66 -7.65 -14.07 17.58
C PRO A 66 -6.38 -14.19 16.76
N SER A 67 -6.46 -13.85 15.47
CA SER A 67 -5.29 -13.90 14.60
C SER A 67 -4.18 -12.99 15.12
N SER A 68 -2.97 -13.53 15.26
CA SER A 68 -1.78 -12.78 15.64
C SER A 68 -0.93 -12.45 14.41
N PHE A 69 -0.02 -11.49 14.58
CA PHE A 69 0.96 -11.12 13.57
C PHE A 69 2.32 -11.66 13.99
N ALA A 70 3.02 -12.32 13.07
CA ALA A 70 4.38 -12.78 13.26
C ALA A 70 5.29 -12.08 12.25
N VAL A 71 6.43 -11.58 12.73
CA VAL A 71 7.50 -11.14 11.85
C VAL A 71 8.25 -12.39 11.43
N ASP A 72 8.19 -12.74 10.15
CA ASP A 72 8.76 -13.98 9.64
C ASP A 72 10.28 -13.88 9.51
N ARG A 73 10.78 -12.68 9.24
CA ARG A 73 12.20 -12.38 9.04
C ARG A 73 12.53 -10.98 9.52
N ALA A 74 13.64 -10.84 10.25
CA ALA A 74 14.18 -9.54 10.60
C ALA A 74 14.83 -8.88 9.37
N ASP A 75 14.50 -7.61 9.14
CA ASP A 75 15.14 -6.75 8.14
C ASP A 75 15.72 -5.52 8.86
N PRO A 76 16.89 -5.65 9.52
CA PRO A 76 17.45 -4.60 10.38
C PRO A 76 17.80 -3.32 9.62
N TYR A 77 18.01 -3.42 8.31
CA TYR A 77 18.34 -2.29 7.45
C TYR A 77 17.14 -1.76 6.66
N CYS A 78 15.94 -2.32 6.88
CA CYS A 78 14.71 -1.94 6.18
C CYS A 78 14.85 -1.97 4.65
N ASN A 79 15.66 -2.88 4.11
CA ASN A 79 16.00 -2.94 2.69
C ASN A 79 14.75 -3.13 1.82
N ALA A 80 13.84 -4.02 2.23
CA ALA A 80 12.65 -4.30 1.44
C ALA A 80 11.69 -3.09 1.43
N ALA A 81 11.57 -2.39 2.56
CA ALA A 81 10.80 -1.15 2.66
C ALA A 81 11.42 -0.02 1.82
N ALA A 82 12.74 0.14 1.86
CA ALA A 82 13.46 1.14 1.08
C ALA A 82 13.28 0.91 -0.42
N GLN A 83 13.43 -0.34 -0.90
CA GLN A 83 13.18 -0.69 -2.30
C GLN A 83 11.73 -0.40 -2.71
N HIS A 84 10.77 -0.73 -1.85
CA HIS A 84 9.36 -0.44 -2.09
C HIS A 84 9.10 1.06 -2.26
N VAL A 85 9.59 1.87 -1.31
CA VAL A 85 9.41 3.33 -1.31
C VAL A 85 10.13 3.98 -2.49
N ASN A 86 11.36 3.57 -2.81
CA ASN A 86 12.10 4.08 -3.97
C ASN A 86 11.36 3.81 -5.28
N ARG A 87 10.74 2.63 -5.41
CA ARG A 87 9.90 2.31 -6.57
C ARG A 87 8.66 3.19 -6.64
N LEU A 88 8.01 3.49 -5.52
CA LEU A 88 6.86 4.40 -5.48
C LEU A 88 7.29 5.82 -5.87
N LEU A 89 8.38 6.33 -5.31
CA LEU A 89 8.94 7.64 -5.68
C LEU A 89 9.31 7.71 -7.16
N GLY A 90 9.90 6.65 -7.73
CA GLY A 90 10.22 6.60 -9.15
C GLY A 90 8.99 6.59 -10.06
N ARG A 91 7.85 6.08 -9.60
CA ARG A 91 6.60 6.00 -10.37
C ARG A 91 5.70 7.23 -10.21
N PHE A 92 5.58 7.75 -8.99
CA PHE A 92 4.59 8.77 -8.63
C PHE A 92 5.21 10.11 -8.24
N GLY A 93 6.53 10.18 -8.09
CA GLY A 93 7.24 11.39 -7.68
C GLY A 93 7.10 11.70 -6.19
N ALA A 94 7.55 12.90 -5.82
CA ALA A 94 7.45 13.43 -4.46
C ALA A 94 6.40 14.56 -4.41
N PRO A 95 5.70 14.74 -3.28
CA PRO A 95 5.82 14.00 -2.02
C PRO A 95 5.08 12.64 -2.03
N LEU A 96 5.66 11.64 -1.37
CA LEU A 96 4.99 10.37 -1.08
C LEU A 96 4.46 10.37 0.36
N VAL A 97 3.14 10.42 0.52
CA VAL A 97 2.49 10.38 1.84
C VAL A 97 2.00 8.97 2.13
N ILE A 98 2.48 8.38 3.22
CA ILE A 98 2.10 7.03 3.65
C ILE A 98 1.16 7.13 4.86
N LEU A 99 -0.05 6.61 4.72
CA LEU A 99 -1.06 6.63 5.78
C LEU A 99 -1.24 5.23 6.37
N ASN A 100 -1.05 5.12 7.69
CA ASN A 100 -1.33 3.90 8.45
C ASN A 100 -2.41 4.17 9.50
N LEU A 101 -3.53 3.46 9.41
CA LEU A 101 -4.67 3.59 10.31
C LEU A 101 -4.66 2.46 11.34
N VAL A 102 -3.82 2.57 12.36
CA VAL A 102 -3.78 1.59 13.47
C VAL A 102 -4.76 2.01 14.56
N LYS A 103 -5.79 1.20 14.81
CA LYS A 103 -6.63 1.33 16.01
C LYS A 103 -5.89 0.71 17.19
N VAL A 104 -5.15 1.52 17.94
CA VAL A 104 -4.51 1.08 19.19
C VAL A 104 -5.52 1.23 20.31
N CYS A 105 -5.80 0.16 21.06
CA CYS A 105 -6.75 0.21 22.18
C CYS A 105 -6.27 1.07 23.37
N ARG A 106 -5.04 1.63 23.33
CA ARG A 106 -4.47 2.47 24.42
C ARG A 106 -3.51 3.62 24.04
N GLN A 107 -3.15 3.89 22.79
CA GLN A 107 -2.39 5.11 22.43
C GLN A 107 -2.28 5.26 20.90
N SER A 108 -2.91 6.29 20.36
CA SER A 108 -2.84 6.62 18.92
C SER A 108 -1.44 7.12 18.58
N ILE A 109 -0.65 6.34 17.85
CA ILE A 109 0.47 6.87 17.07
C ILE A 109 0.02 6.84 15.61
N VAL A 110 -0.37 8.00 15.13
CA VAL A 110 -0.55 8.31 13.71
C VAL A 110 0.72 9.03 13.29
N LEU A 111 1.65 8.34 12.63
CA LEU A 111 2.77 8.99 11.95
C LEU A 111 2.25 9.46 10.59
N ILE A 112 2.00 10.76 10.49
CA ILE A 112 1.91 11.52 9.23
C ILE A 112 3.15 12.40 9.21
N SER A 113 3.90 12.35 8.12
CA SER A 113 4.79 13.44 7.68
C SER A 113 4.42 13.76 6.25
#